data_AF-A0A9D0L4P8-F1
#
_entry.id   AF-A0A9D0L4P8-F1
#
_cell.length_a   1.000
_cell.length_b   1.000
_cell.length_c   1.000
_cell.angle_alpha   90.00
_cell.angle_beta   90.00
_cell.angle_gamma   90.00
#
_symmetry.space_group_name_H-M   'P 1'
#
loop_
_entity.id
_entity.type
_entity.pdbx_description
1 polymer ?
#
loop_
_entity_poly.entity_id
_entity_poly.type
_entity_poly.pdbx_seq_one_letter_code
_entity_poly.pdbx_strand_id
1 'polypeptide(L)'
;DPAVVHEAAIDPSQWMSNGKPFTIHTGGLHMHTRGTKASLGVRHQGGQDECLIDIPRWDFDWQFGYAFTEPVSFQPGDLLTLRCQWDNSPSNQPSIGGQPMPPQALAWGDGTNDEMCLATIYITVD
;
A
#
# COMPACT_ATOMS: atom_id res chain seq x y z
N ASP A 1 4.33 18.37 -10.78
CA ASP A 1 4.95 17.51 -9.76
C ASP A 1 5.16 16.16 -10.41
N PRO A 2 6.40 15.62 -10.51
CA PRO A 2 6.64 14.28 -11.04
C PRO A 2 6.10 13.16 -10.13
N ALA A 3 5.62 13.51 -8.93
CA ALA A 3 5.00 12.56 -8.03
C ALA A 3 3.69 12.02 -8.62
N VAL A 4 3.63 10.70 -8.78
CA VAL A 4 2.40 9.97 -9.06
C VAL A 4 1.89 9.46 -7.71
N VAL A 5 0.60 9.66 -7.44
CA VAL A 5 -0.05 9.22 -6.19
C VAL A 5 -1.28 8.42 -6.54
N HIS A 6 -1.42 7.25 -5.92
CA HIS A 6 -2.64 6.47 -5.95
C HIS A 6 -3.12 6.23 -4.53
N GLU A 7 -4.44 6.30 -4.37
CA GLU A 7 -5.14 6.01 -3.13
C GLU A 7 -6.31 5.08 -3.40
N ALA A 8 -6.51 4.14 -2.49
CA ALA A 8 -7.69 3.29 -2.45
C ALA A 8 -8.27 3.31 -1.03
N ALA A 9 -9.58 3.27 -0.94
CA ALA A 9 -10.32 3.06 0.29
C ALA A 9 -11.44 2.07 -0.01
N ILE A 10 -11.40 0.89 0.61
CA ILE A 10 -12.34 -0.19 0.32
C ILE A 10 -12.86 -0.80 1.61
N ASP A 11 -14.12 -1.25 1.61
CA ASP A 11 -14.62 -2.19 2.61
C ASP A 11 -14.40 -3.61 2.07
N PRO A 12 -13.46 -4.39 2.62
CA PRO A 12 -13.21 -5.73 2.12
C PRO A 12 -13.98 -6.82 2.87
N SER A 13 -14.82 -6.46 3.85
CA SER A 13 -15.46 -7.41 4.76
C SER A 13 -16.25 -8.50 4.05
N GLN A 14 -16.96 -8.17 2.96
CA GLN A 14 -17.77 -9.15 2.22
C GLN A 14 -16.95 -10.33 1.67
N TRP A 15 -15.73 -10.09 1.21
CA TRP A 15 -14.89 -11.12 0.58
C TRP A 15 -13.75 -11.61 1.47
N MET A 16 -13.34 -10.84 2.49
CA MET A 16 -12.32 -11.26 3.46
C MET A 16 -12.88 -12.02 4.66
N SER A 17 -14.10 -11.69 5.10
CA SER A 17 -14.68 -12.24 6.34
C SER A 17 -16.15 -12.67 6.20
N ASN A 18 -16.67 -12.72 4.96
CA ASN A 18 -18.10 -13.01 4.69
C ASN A 18 -19.04 -12.05 5.44
N GLY A 19 -18.67 -10.76 5.48
CA GLY A 19 -19.45 -9.69 6.11
C GLY A 19 -19.39 -9.66 7.64
N LYS A 20 -18.48 -10.42 8.26
CA LYS A 20 -18.28 -10.39 9.72
C LYS A 20 -17.19 -9.40 10.13
N PRO A 21 -17.21 -8.92 11.38
CA PRO A 21 -16.05 -8.26 11.97
C PRO A 21 -14.81 -9.15 11.95
N PHE A 22 -13.64 -8.52 11.91
CA PHE A 22 -12.36 -9.20 12.03
C PHE A 22 -11.34 -8.32 12.75
N THR A 23 -10.25 -8.94 13.18
CA THR A 23 -9.13 -8.27 13.84
C THR A 23 -7.89 -8.34 12.95
N ILE A 24 -7.19 -7.21 12.77
CA ILE A 24 -5.95 -7.09 12.03
C ILE A 24 -4.77 -7.12 13.01
N HIS A 25 -3.87 -8.08 12.82
CA HIS A 25 -2.72 -8.30 13.71
C HIS A 25 -1.41 -7.82 13.12
N THR A 26 -1.26 -7.92 11.80
CA THR A 26 -0.04 -7.57 11.08
C THR A 26 -0.39 -6.84 9.81
N GLY A 27 0.42 -5.87 9.41
CA GLY A 27 0.36 -5.24 8.09
C GLY A 27 1.73 -5.23 7.39
N GLY A 28 1.73 -5.13 6.08
CA GLY A 28 2.92 -4.91 5.26
C GLY A 28 2.57 -4.10 4.02
N LEU A 29 3.54 -3.39 3.47
CA LEU A 29 3.42 -2.59 2.25
C LEU A 29 4.40 -3.11 1.21
N HIS A 30 4.05 -2.97 -0.07
CA HIS A 30 4.92 -3.36 -1.17
C HIS A 30 4.77 -2.38 -2.34
N MET A 31 5.92 -1.89 -2.81
CA MET A 31 6.11 -1.10 -4.02
C MET A 31 7.41 -1.53 -4.70
N HIS A 32 7.57 -1.23 -6.00
CA HIS A 32 8.84 -1.43 -6.68
C HIS A 32 9.76 -0.21 -6.50
N THR A 33 10.76 -0.09 -7.37
CA THR A 33 11.95 0.74 -7.19
C THR A 33 11.71 2.24 -7.32
N ARG A 34 10.61 2.68 -7.95
CA ARG A 34 10.26 4.10 -8.03
C ARG A 34 9.37 4.55 -6.88
N GLY A 35 9.00 3.65 -5.97
CA GLY A 35 8.25 3.99 -4.76
C GLY A 35 9.00 4.97 -3.87
N THR A 36 8.27 5.89 -3.24
CA THR A 36 8.83 6.94 -2.39
C THR A 36 8.12 7.05 -1.05
N LYS A 37 6.81 6.78 -0.98
CA LYS A 37 6.02 6.78 0.25
C LYS A 37 4.89 5.78 0.14
N ALA A 38 4.55 5.15 1.26
CA ALA A 38 3.38 4.29 1.35
C ALA A 38 2.75 4.35 2.74
N SER A 39 1.43 4.24 2.81
CA SER A 39 0.70 4.16 4.08
C SER A 39 -0.50 3.23 4.00
N LEU A 40 -0.76 2.53 5.11
CA LEU A 40 -1.91 1.67 5.35
C LEU A 40 -2.69 2.20 6.55
N GLY A 41 -4.01 2.26 6.46
CA GLY A 41 -4.87 2.73 7.54
C GLY A 41 -6.24 2.09 7.54
N VAL A 42 -7.02 2.40 8.56
CA VAL A 42 -8.46 2.09 8.65
C VAL A 42 -9.20 3.40 8.89
N ARG A 43 -10.26 3.64 8.11
CA ARG A 43 -11.22 4.71 8.37
C ARG A 43 -12.50 4.08 8.91
N HIS A 44 -12.81 4.35 10.16
CA HIS A 44 -14.02 3.84 10.79
C HIS A 44 -15.26 4.62 10.35
N GLN A 45 -16.43 3.99 10.37
CA GLN A 45 -17.71 4.65 10.04
C GLN A 45 -18.02 5.90 10.88
N GLY A 46 -17.44 6.00 12.09
CA GLY A 46 -17.54 7.17 12.96
C GLY A 46 -16.66 8.36 12.54
N GLY A 47 -15.89 8.25 11.45
CA GLY A 47 -15.01 9.30 10.93
C GLY A 47 -13.63 9.36 11.60
N GLN A 48 -13.30 8.40 12.48
CA GLN A 48 -11.96 8.25 13.03
C GLN A 48 -11.07 7.51 12.03
N ASP A 49 -9.98 8.16 11.62
CA ASP A 49 -8.92 7.54 10.82
C ASP A 49 -7.85 7.00 11.78
N GLU A 50 -7.56 5.70 11.68
CA GLU A 50 -6.49 4.99 12.38
C GLU A 50 -5.35 4.67 11.41
N CYS A 51 -4.14 5.12 11.74
CA CYS A 51 -2.94 4.83 10.97
C CYS A 51 -2.35 3.49 11.42
N LEU A 52 -2.21 2.55 10.50
CA LEU A 52 -1.60 1.24 10.77
C LEU A 52 -0.10 1.25 10.46
N ILE A 53 0.26 1.76 9.28
CA ILE A 53 1.65 1.85 8.81
C ILE A 53 1.81 3.15 8.04
N ASP A 54 2.86 3.92 8.35
CA ASP A 54 3.29 5.08 7.57
C ASP A 54 4.79 4.98 7.28
N ILE A 55 5.15 4.85 6.01
CA ILE A 55 6.53 4.82 5.53
C ILE A 55 6.76 6.10 4.70
N PRO A 56 7.28 7.19 5.32
CA PRO A 56 7.45 8.48 4.65
C PRO A 56 8.65 8.54 3.71
N ARG A 57 9.51 7.50 3.74
CA ARG A 57 10.68 7.31 2.87
C ARG A 57 10.79 5.82 2.53
N TRP A 58 10.06 5.40 1.52
CA TRP A 58 10.11 4.04 1.00
C TRP A 58 11.51 3.72 0.46
N ASP A 59 11.95 2.50 0.71
CA ASP A 59 13.14 1.89 0.13
C ASP A 59 12.72 0.53 -0.41
N PHE A 60 13.16 0.16 -1.61
CA PHE A 60 12.74 -1.09 -2.25
C PHE A 60 13.12 -2.33 -1.43
N ASP A 61 14.21 -2.28 -0.66
CA ASP A 61 14.63 -3.39 0.20
C ASP A 61 13.79 -3.44 1.50
N TRP A 62 13.02 -2.39 1.79
CA TRP A 62 12.14 -2.30 2.97
C TRP A 62 10.80 -3.02 2.74
N GLN A 63 10.84 -4.34 2.66
CA GLN A 63 9.67 -5.20 2.40
C GLN A 63 9.16 -5.92 3.66
N PHE A 64 9.25 -5.27 4.82
CA PHE A 64 8.92 -5.90 6.11
C PHE A 64 7.42 -5.88 6.42
N GLY A 65 6.96 -6.96 7.08
CA GLY A 65 5.68 -6.97 7.79
C GLY A 65 5.86 -6.52 9.25
N TYR A 66 4.88 -5.79 9.77
CA TYR A 66 4.84 -5.27 11.13
C TYR A 66 3.70 -5.90 11.89
N ALA A 67 4.01 -6.60 12.98
CA ALA A 67 3.00 -7.00 13.96
C ALA A 67 2.63 -5.78 14.81
N PHE A 68 1.34 -5.50 14.92
CA PHE A 68 0.84 -4.37 15.69
C PHE A 68 0.87 -4.71 17.18
N THR A 69 1.27 -3.73 18.01
CA THR A 69 1.30 -3.90 19.47
C THR A 69 -0.11 -4.11 20.01
N GLU A 70 -1.07 -3.37 19.44
CA GLU A 70 -2.49 -3.52 19.71
C GLU A 70 -3.16 -3.94 18.39
N PRO A 71 -3.76 -5.14 18.32
CA PRO A 71 -4.50 -5.56 17.13
C PRO A 71 -5.71 -4.63 16.88
N VAL A 72 -5.97 -4.34 15.61
CA VAL A 72 -6.97 -3.36 15.22
C VAL A 72 -8.27 -4.03 14.83
N SER A 73 -9.38 -3.60 15.42
CA SER A 73 -10.72 -4.09 15.06
C SER A 73 -11.18 -3.44 13.76
N PHE A 74 -11.74 -4.26 12.87
CA PHE A 74 -12.38 -3.80 11.65
C PHE A 74 -13.84 -4.24 11.65
N GLN A 75 -14.76 -3.28 11.53
CA GLN A 75 -16.19 -3.53 11.43
C GLN A 75 -16.65 -3.48 9.97
N PRO A 76 -17.66 -4.26 9.56
CA PRO A 76 -18.26 -4.11 8.23
C PRO A 76 -18.69 -2.66 7.97
N GLY A 77 -18.27 -2.13 6.83
CA GLY A 77 -18.47 -0.74 6.44
C GLY A 77 -17.39 0.25 6.90
N ASP A 78 -16.42 -0.16 7.71
CA ASP A 78 -15.13 0.54 7.80
C ASP A 78 -14.40 0.45 6.44
N LEU A 79 -13.40 1.31 6.23
CA LEU A 79 -12.61 1.33 4.99
C LEU A 79 -11.14 1.08 5.29
N LEU A 80 -10.56 0.05 4.67
CA LEU A 80 -9.11 -0.12 4.60
C LEU A 80 -8.56 0.88 3.58
N THR A 81 -7.63 1.73 4.02
CA THR A 81 -7.02 2.78 3.19
C THR A 81 -5.59 2.41 2.82
N LEU A 82 -5.25 2.57 1.55
CA LEU A 82 -3.89 2.37 1.03
C LEU A 82 -3.53 3.58 0.17
N ARG A 83 -2.38 4.18 0.46
CA ARG A 83 -1.79 5.24 -0.36
C ARG A 83 -0.38 4.86 -0.76
N CYS A 84 -0.05 5.07 -2.02
CA CYS A 84 1.29 4.87 -2.57
C CYS A 84 1.69 6.08 -3.40
N GLN A 85 2.97 6.46 -3.30
CA GLN A 85 3.55 7.56 -4.05
C GLN A 85 4.84 7.13 -4.74
N TRP A 86 5.01 7.50 -6.00
CA TRP A 86 6.18 7.21 -6.81
C TRP A 86 6.83 8.48 -7.37
N ASP A 87 8.13 8.44 -7.61
CA ASP A 87 8.83 9.42 -8.45
C ASP A 87 8.96 8.87 -9.88
N ASN A 88 8.12 9.38 -10.79
CA ASN A 88 8.20 9.04 -12.22
C ASN A 88 8.88 10.14 -13.05
N SER A 89 9.82 10.89 -12.47
CA SER A 89 10.60 11.89 -13.18
C SER A 89 11.46 11.28 -14.29
N PRO A 90 11.83 12.05 -15.33
CA PRO A 90 12.77 11.59 -16.36
C PRO A 90 14.11 11.11 -15.81
N SER A 91 14.56 11.66 -14.68
CA SER A 91 15.80 11.25 -14.00
C SER A 91 15.69 9.94 -13.23
N ASN A 92 14.47 9.47 -12.93
CA ASN A 92 14.22 8.24 -12.17
C ASN A 92 13.63 7.12 -13.05
N GLN A 93 13.93 7.14 -14.36
CA GLN A 93 13.50 6.08 -15.26
C GLN A 93 14.37 4.83 -15.08
N PRO A 94 13.79 3.62 -15.17
CA PRO A 94 14.56 2.39 -15.10
C PRO A 94 15.61 2.30 -16.21
N SER A 95 16.68 1.56 -15.96
CA SER A 95 17.77 1.34 -16.93
C SER A 95 17.76 -0.10 -17.45
N ILE A 96 17.82 -0.26 -18.78
CA ILE A 96 17.95 -1.56 -19.45
C ILE A 96 19.28 -1.58 -20.19
N GLY A 97 20.11 -2.61 -19.95
CA GLY A 97 21.43 -2.73 -20.58
C GLY A 97 22.37 -1.57 -20.24
N GLY A 98 22.18 -0.94 -19.08
CA GLY A 98 22.95 0.23 -18.63
C GLY A 98 22.54 1.55 -19.30
N GLN A 99 21.42 1.59 -20.03
CA GLN A 99 20.87 2.81 -20.64
C GLN A 99 19.52 3.16 -20.01
N PRO A 100 19.27 4.42 -19.62
CA PRO A 100 17.96 4.86 -19.14
C PRO A 100 16.89 4.66 -20.21
N MET A 101 15.74 4.16 -19.80
CA MET A 101 14.55 4.11 -20.65
C MET A 101 14.02 5.53 -20.90
N PRO A 102 13.40 5.80 -22.06
CA PRO A 102 12.65 7.04 -22.25
C PRO A 102 11.54 7.15 -21.19
N PRO A 103 11.09 8.36 -20.83
CA PRO A 103 9.98 8.53 -19.89
C PRO A 103 8.76 7.72 -20.30
N GLN A 104 8.31 6.83 -19.41
CA GLN A 104 7.13 5.99 -19.62
C GLN A 104 6.07 6.27 -18.56
N ALA A 105 4.81 6.04 -18.94
CA ALA A 105 3.71 6.05 -17.98
C ALA A 105 3.92 4.93 -16.95
N LEU A 106 3.56 5.21 -15.71
CA LEU A 106 3.57 4.22 -14.65
C LEU A 106 2.37 3.27 -14.84
N ALA A 107 2.63 1.97 -14.85
CA ALA A 107 1.62 0.93 -15.00
C ALA A 107 1.75 -0.08 -13.86
N TRP A 108 0.62 -0.69 -13.48
CA TRP A 108 0.63 -1.80 -12.53
C TRP A 108 1.07 -3.09 -13.24
N GLY A 109 1.97 -3.85 -12.62
CA GLY A 109 2.40 -5.14 -13.17
C GLY A 109 3.54 -5.79 -12.38
N ASP A 110 3.83 -7.04 -12.74
CA ASP A 110 4.88 -7.87 -12.10
C ASP A 110 6.27 -7.67 -12.71
N GLY A 111 6.37 -6.92 -13.81
CA GLY A 111 7.65 -6.67 -14.48
C GLY A 111 8.54 -5.76 -13.65
N THR A 112 9.87 -5.90 -13.81
CA THR A 112 10.87 -5.06 -13.12
C THR A 112 10.70 -3.56 -13.39
N ASN A 113 10.07 -3.19 -14.51
CA ASN A 113 9.83 -1.81 -14.92
C ASN A 113 8.37 -1.37 -14.71
N ASP A 114 7.52 -2.27 -14.23
CA ASP A 114 6.19 -1.92 -13.77
C ASP A 114 6.27 -1.47 -12.31
N GLU A 115 5.15 -1.04 -11.75
CA GLU A 115 5.05 -0.65 -10.34
C GLU A 115 3.92 -1.37 -9.63
N MET A 116 3.98 -1.35 -8.30
CA MET A 116 2.95 -1.94 -7.45
C MET A 116 2.57 -1.01 -6.31
N CYS A 117 1.31 -1.11 -5.90
CA CYS A 117 0.80 -0.53 -4.68
C CYS A 117 -0.03 -1.61 -3.98
N LEU A 118 0.62 -2.34 -3.09
CA LEU A 118 0.00 -3.48 -2.41
C LEU A 118 0.16 -3.35 -0.90
N ALA A 119 -0.85 -3.82 -0.19
CA ALA A 119 -0.78 -4.06 1.23
C ALA A 119 -1.08 -5.54 1.52
N THR A 120 -0.39 -6.10 2.49
CA THR A 120 -0.69 -7.42 3.05
C THR A 120 -1.16 -7.24 4.48
N ILE A 121 -2.14 -8.03 4.91
CA ILE A 121 -2.60 -8.06 6.29
C ILE A 121 -2.81 -9.49 6.76
N TYR A 122 -2.51 -9.74 8.03
CA TYR A 122 -2.86 -10.98 8.72
C TYR A 122 -4.04 -10.70 9.65
N ILE A 123 -5.12 -11.47 9.50
CA ILE A 123 -6.37 -11.25 10.21
C ILE A 123 -6.87 -12.51 10.92
N THR A 124 -7.72 -12.34 11.93
CA THR A 124 -8.60 -13.38 12.46
C THR A 124 -10.06 -12.95 12.31
N VAL A 125 -10.92 -13.86 11.87
CA VAL A 125 -12.37 -13.62 11.76
C VAL A 125 -13.04 -14.22 12.98
N ASP A 126 -13.99 -13.47 13.55
CA ASP A 126 -14.78 -13.90 14.71
C ASP A 126 -15.86 -14.95 14.36
#